data_AF-A0A545TXC5-F1
#
_entry.id   AF-A0A545TXC5-F1
#
_cell.length_a   1.000
_cell.length_b   1.000
_cell.length_c   1.000
_cell.angle_alpha   90.00
_cell.angle_beta   90.00
_cell.angle_gamma   90.00
#
_symmetry.space_group_name_H-M   'P 1'
#
loop_
_entity.id
_entity.type
_entity.pdbx_description
1 polymer ?
#
loop_
_entity_poly.entity_id
_entity_poly.type
_entity_poly.pdbx_seq_one_letter_code
_entity_poly.pdbx_strand_id
1 'polypeptide(L)'
;MHRRISTDQVIFPPAVLDDPNLIFLARGSGSAIDAGCVANLSNDATGLSNVFSAAQDHQVFAQATQAASALRPGSPVVGYESSSRLAAAESTGFRNVGDLRVLVRPS
;
A
#
# COMPACT_ATOMS: atom_id res chain seq x y z
N MET A 1 1.43 24.54 4.79
CA MET A 1 0.04 24.34 4.34
C MET A 1 0.05 23.47 3.10
N HIS A 2 -0.30 22.18 3.21
CA HIS A 2 -0.42 21.29 2.04
C HIS A 2 -1.77 21.55 1.37
N ARG A 3 -1.76 22.02 0.11
CA ARG A 3 -2.96 22.23 -0.69
C ARG A 3 -3.57 20.86 -1.01
N ARG A 4 -4.78 20.57 -0.50
CA ARG A 4 -5.59 19.45 -1.00
C ARG A 4 -5.90 19.73 -2.47
N ILE A 5 -5.24 19.02 -3.38
CA ILE A 5 -5.63 19.01 -4.78
C ILE A 5 -6.82 18.06 -4.87
N SER A 6 -8.03 18.61 -4.93
CA SER A 6 -9.18 17.86 -5.40
C SER A 6 -8.94 17.63 -6.88
N THR A 7 -8.62 16.41 -7.27
CA THR A 7 -8.61 16.03 -8.67
C THR A 7 -10.05 15.64 -9.01
N ASP A 8 -10.61 16.14 -10.12
CA ASP A 8 -11.91 15.67 -10.65
C ASP A 8 -11.85 14.21 -11.14
N GLN A 9 -10.70 13.55 -10.98
CA GLN A 9 -10.45 12.17 -11.35
C GLN A 9 -10.82 11.24 -10.19
N VAL A 10 -11.73 10.31 -10.48
CA VAL A 10 -12.05 9.18 -9.61
C VAL A 10 -10.90 8.16 -9.70
N ILE A 11 -10.01 8.18 -8.71
CA ILE A 11 -8.87 7.25 -8.63
C ILE A 11 -9.33 5.84 -8.20
N PHE A 12 -10.29 5.77 -7.28
CA PHE A 12 -10.89 4.51 -6.81
C PHE A 12 -12.38 4.51 -7.18
N PRO A 13 -12.78 3.85 -8.29
CA PRO A 13 -14.18 3.75 -8.67
C PRO A 13 -14.99 2.92 -7.66
N PRO A 14 -16.33 3.05 -7.61
CA PRO A 14 -17.16 2.30 -6.65
C PRO A 14 -16.89 0.79 -6.64
N ALA A 15 -16.72 0.17 -7.81
CA ALA A 15 -16.40 -1.25 -7.92
C ALA A 15 -15.10 -1.66 -7.19
N VAL A 16 -14.13 -0.74 -7.04
CA VAL A 16 -12.92 -0.96 -6.25
C VAL A 16 -13.17 -0.81 -4.75
N LEU A 17 -14.07 0.10 -4.36
CA LEU A 17 -14.45 0.31 -2.97
C LEU A 17 -15.40 -0.79 -2.45
N ASP A 18 -16.16 -1.40 -3.35
CA ASP A 18 -17.11 -2.47 -3.05
C ASP A 18 -16.45 -3.87 -3.09
N ASP A 19 -15.21 -3.99 -3.57
CA ASP A 19 -14.48 -5.26 -3.61
C ASP A 19 -14.02 -5.65 -2.19
N PRO A 20 -14.54 -6.75 -1.60
CA PRO A 20 -14.17 -7.16 -0.25
C PRO A 20 -12.71 -7.61 -0.12
N ASN A 21 -12.00 -7.83 -1.24
CA ASN A 21 -10.59 -8.17 -1.23
C ASN A 21 -9.67 -6.94 -1.21
N LEU A 22 -10.21 -5.73 -1.39
CA LEU A 22 -9.45 -4.47 -1.36
C LEU A 22 -9.71 -3.75 -0.04
N ILE A 23 -8.78 -3.90 0.90
CA ILE A 23 -8.88 -3.33 2.24
C ILE A 23 -8.08 -2.03 2.33
N PHE A 24 -8.77 -0.92 2.57
CA PHE A 24 -8.16 0.38 2.80
C PHE A 24 -7.85 0.55 4.29
N LEU A 25 -6.58 0.66 4.63
CA LEU A 25 -6.11 0.81 6.00
C LEU A 25 -5.62 2.23 6.22
N ALA A 26 -6.08 2.85 7.30
CA ALA A 26 -5.70 4.20 7.67
C ALA A 26 -5.21 4.24 9.12
N ARG A 27 -4.11 4.96 9.35
CA ARG A 27 -3.66 5.34 10.68
C ARG A 27 -4.33 6.67 11.04
N GLY A 28 -5.16 6.62 12.07
CA GLY A 28 -5.88 7.78 12.57
C GLY A 28 -5.08 8.53 13.64
N SER A 29 -5.08 9.86 13.55
CA SER A 29 -4.70 10.79 14.61
C SER A 29 -5.91 11.70 14.88
N GLY A 30 -6.75 11.30 15.84
CA GLY A 30 -8.04 11.95 16.07
C GLY A 30 -8.96 11.84 14.86
N SER A 31 -9.40 12.99 14.32
CA SER A 31 -10.24 13.05 13.12
C SER A 31 -9.48 13.06 11.79
N ALA A 32 -8.15 13.01 11.83
CA ALA A 32 -7.30 13.06 10.65
C ALA A 32 -6.67 11.69 10.33
N ILE A 33 -6.51 11.40 9.05
CA ILE A 33 -5.68 10.30 8.57
C ILE A 33 -4.29 10.86 8.27
N ASP A 34 -3.28 10.34 8.95
CA ASP A 34 -1.89 10.79 8.75
C ASP A 34 -1.04 9.80 7.96
N ALA A 35 -1.49 8.54 7.81
CA ALA A 35 -0.84 7.52 7.03
C ALA A 35 -1.83 6.43 6.63
N GLY A 36 -1.43 5.57 5.69
CA GLY A 36 -2.26 4.46 5.27
C GLY A 36 -1.63 3.61 4.17
N CYS A 37 -2.36 2.58 3.78
CA CYS A 37 -2.03 1.70 2.68
C CYS A 37 -3.29 1.01 2.14
N VAL A 38 -3.13 0.30 1.03
CA VAL A 38 -4.15 -0.61 0.51
C VAL A 38 -3.60 -2.03 0.55
N ALA A 39 -4.41 -2.96 1.04
CA ALA A 39 -4.13 -4.39 1.04
C ALA A 39 -5.07 -5.10 0.06
N ASN A 40 -4.50 -5.82 -0.91
CA ASN A 40 -5.24 -6.66 -1.86
C ASN A 40 -5.11 -8.13 -1.44
N LEU A 41 -6.21 -8.75 -1.04
CA LEU A 41 -6.28 -10.14 -0.62
C LEU A 41 -6.44 -11.04 -1.85
N SER A 42 -5.42 -11.83 -2.16
CA SER A 42 -5.49 -12.91 -3.16
C SER A 42 -5.49 -14.27 -2.49
N ASN A 43 -5.55 -15.38 -3.24
CA ASN A 43 -5.45 -16.72 -2.64
C ASN A 43 -4.07 -16.97 -2.01
N ASP A 44 -2.99 -16.51 -2.64
CA ASP A 44 -1.63 -16.92 -2.27
C ASP A 44 -0.83 -15.84 -1.55
N ALA A 45 -1.22 -14.56 -1.67
CA ALA A 45 -0.55 -13.45 -0.99
C ALA A 45 -1.50 -12.29 -0.64
N THR A 46 -1.03 -11.41 0.25
CA THR A 46 -1.59 -10.07 0.45
C THR A 46 -0.73 -9.07 -0.28
N GLY A 47 -1.25 -8.45 -1.34
CA GLY A 47 -0.59 -7.35 -2.03
C GLY A 47 -0.64 -6.08 -1.18
N LEU A 48 0.50 -5.46 -0.91
CA LEU A 48 0.62 -4.18 -0.22
C LEU A 48 0.95 -3.08 -1.24
N SER A 49 0.11 -2.07 -1.31
CA SER A 49 0.29 -0.93 -2.21
C SER A 49 -0.10 0.39 -1.55
N ASN A 50 0.19 1.49 -2.25
CA ASN A 50 -0.25 2.83 -1.87
C ASN A 50 0.13 3.23 -0.44
N VAL A 51 1.29 2.79 0.05
CA VAL A 51 1.78 3.14 1.40
C VAL A 51 2.13 4.63 1.44
N PHE A 52 1.51 5.39 2.33
CA PHE A 52 1.74 6.83 2.46
C PHE A 52 1.79 7.28 3.92
N SER A 53 2.46 8.41 4.14
CA SER A 53 2.40 9.20 5.37
C SER A 53 2.40 10.69 4.99
N ALA A 54 1.65 11.51 5.72
CA ALA A 54 1.55 12.96 5.54
C ALA A 54 2.82 13.69 6.04
N ALA A 55 3.59 13.07 6.93
CA ALA A 55 4.89 13.52 7.40
C ALA A 55 5.99 12.53 6.99
N GLN A 56 7.24 12.95 7.09
CA GLN A 56 8.37 12.04 6.94
C GLN A 56 8.36 11.02 8.08
N ASP A 57 7.98 9.78 7.76
CA ASP A 57 7.85 8.68 8.71
C ASP A 57 8.54 7.45 8.13
N HIS A 58 9.70 7.11 8.71
CA HIS A 58 10.48 5.95 8.28
C HIS A 58 9.87 4.62 8.73
N GLN A 59 8.94 4.63 9.70
CA GLN A 59 8.27 3.44 10.22
C GLN A 59 6.98 3.12 9.48
N VAL A 60 6.50 4.02 8.61
CA VAL A 60 5.20 3.85 7.93
C VAL A 60 5.11 2.55 7.15
N PHE A 61 6.21 2.12 6.52
CA PHE A 61 6.23 0.88 5.77
C PHE A 61 6.12 -0.33 6.70
N ALA A 62 6.88 -0.35 7.80
CA ALA A 62 6.84 -1.43 8.79
C ALA A 62 5.43 -1.60 9.37
N GLN A 63 4.78 -0.48 9.71
CA GLN A 63 3.44 -0.49 10.26
C GLN A 63 2.37 -0.90 9.23
N ALA A 64 2.50 -0.45 7.99
CA ALA A 64 1.64 -0.88 6.89
C ALA A 64 1.78 -2.39 6.63
N THR A 65 3.01 -2.92 6.64
CA THR A 65 3.28 -4.36 6.53
C THR A 65 2.66 -5.14 7.68
N GLN A 66 2.83 -4.67 8.92
CA GLN A 66 2.23 -5.32 10.09
C GLN A 66 0.70 -5.34 9.98
N ALA A 67 0.08 -4.22 9.62
CA ALA A 67 -1.37 -4.11 9.48
C ALA A 67 -1.89 -5.03 8.37
N ALA A 68 -1.23 -5.07 7.21
CA ALA A 68 -1.58 -5.97 6.11
C ALA A 68 -1.40 -7.45 6.47
N SER A 69 -0.33 -7.79 7.20
CA SER A 69 -0.06 -9.16 7.66
C SER A 69 -1.12 -9.66 8.64
N ALA A 70 -1.69 -8.76 9.45
CA ALA A 70 -2.73 -9.09 10.41
C ALA A 70 -4.07 -9.47 9.76
N LEU A 71 -4.34 -9.01 8.53
CA LEU A 71 -5.57 -9.35 7.80
C LEU A 71 -5.62 -10.84 7.43
N ARG A 72 -4.45 -11.47 7.21
CA ARG A 72 -4.36 -12.88 6.87
C ARG A 72 -3.08 -13.52 7.42
N PRO A 73 -3.09 -13.94 8.71
CA PRO A 73 -1.93 -14.52 9.35
C PRO A 73 -1.38 -15.73 8.58
N GLY A 74 -0.05 -15.79 8.41
CA GLY A 74 0.64 -16.87 7.69
C GLY A 74 0.70 -16.71 6.17
N SER A 75 -0.06 -15.78 5.58
CA SER A 75 0.10 -15.41 4.18
C SER A 75 1.32 -14.50 3.97
N PRO A 76 2.12 -14.69 2.90
CA PRO A 76 3.12 -13.72 2.53
C PRO A 76 2.48 -12.37 2.17
N VAL A 77 3.17 -11.29 2.53
CA VAL A 77 2.87 -9.94 2.03
C VAL A 77 3.82 -9.65 0.87
N VAL A 78 3.28 -9.17 -0.24
CA VAL A 78 4.05 -8.89 -1.47
C VAL A 78 3.77 -7.47 -1.94
N GLY A 79 4.72 -6.87 -2.64
CA GLY A 79 4.58 -5.54 -3.21
C GLY A 79 5.71 -5.25 -4.18
N TYR A 80 5.60 -4.15 -4.91
CA TYR A 80 6.66 -3.62 -5.76
C TYR A 80 6.97 -2.19 -5.33
N GLU A 81 8.26 -1.87 -5.24
CA GLU A 81 8.73 -0.54 -4.87
C GLU A 81 10.00 -0.20 -5.65
N SER A 82 10.39 1.06 -5.59
CA SER A 82 11.64 1.54 -6.20
C SER A 82 12.41 2.45 -5.27
N SER A 83 13.72 2.59 -5.52
CA SER A 83 14.60 3.56 -4.85
C SER A 83 14.53 3.49 -3.32
N SER A 84 14.36 4.62 -2.64
CA SER A 84 14.31 4.69 -1.17
C SER A 84 13.16 3.89 -0.55
N ARG A 85 12.06 3.68 -1.29
CA ARG A 85 10.93 2.89 -0.79
C ARG A 85 11.22 1.40 -0.83
N LEU A 86 12.02 0.94 -1.80
CA LEU A 86 12.50 -0.44 -1.83
C LEU A 86 13.41 -0.73 -0.62
N ALA A 87 14.34 0.19 -0.31
CA ALA A 87 15.19 0.06 0.88
C ALA A 87 14.37 0.05 2.19
N ALA A 88 13.33 0.88 2.27
CA ALA A 88 12.39 0.85 3.40
C ALA A 88 11.69 -0.52 3.50
N ALA A 89 11.19 -1.08 2.40
CA ALA A 89 10.58 -2.40 2.39
C ALA A 89 11.55 -3.49 2.87
N GLU A 90 12.77 -3.53 2.34
CA GLU A 90 13.79 -4.50 2.73
C GLU A 90 14.13 -4.41 4.22
N SER A 91 14.21 -3.20 4.79
CA SER A 91 14.44 -3.01 6.23
C SER A 91 13.34 -3.58 7.13
N THR A 92 12.17 -3.91 6.57
CA THR A 92 11.01 -4.47 7.29
C THR A 92 10.87 -5.99 7.11
N GLY A 93 11.85 -6.63 6.45
CA GLY A 93 11.89 -8.07 6.24
C GLY A 93 11.40 -8.53 4.87
N PHE A 94 11.10 -7.61 3.95
CA PHE A 94 10.88 -7.99 2.55
C PHE A 94 12.19 -8.48 1.93
N ARG A 95 12.05 -9.45 1.03
CA ARG A 95 13.14 -9.95 0.20
C ARG A 95 12.83 -9.64 -1.26
N ASN A 96 13.81 -9.09 -1.98
CA ASN A 96 13.70 -8.92 -3.42
C ASN A 96 13.57 -10.29 -4.12
N VAL A 97 12.54 -10.42 -4.97
CA VAL A 97 12.22 -11.66 -5.72
C VAL A 97 12.39 -11.50 -7.23
N GLY A 98 12.83 -10.33 -7.71
CA GLY A 98 13.03 -10.01 -9.12
C GLY A 98 12.41 -8.68 -9.53
N ASP A 99 12.69 -8.27 -10.76
CA ASP A 99 12.21 -7.00 -11.32
C ASP A 99 10.72 -7.05 -11.70
N LEU A 100 10.02 -5.93 -11.50
CA LEU A 100 8.64 -5.75 -11.94
C LEU A 100 8.55 -5.77 -13.47
N ARG A 101 7.77 -6.69 -14.01
CA ARG A 101 7.45 -6.75 -15.45
C ARG A 101 6.12 -6.07 -15.71
N VAL A 102 6.13 -5.03 -16.53
CA VAL A 102 4.93 -4.29 -16.93
C VAL A 102 4.57 -4.64 -18.37
N LEU A 103 3.36 -5.17 -18.57
CA LEU A 103 2.81 -5.41 -19.90
C LEU A 103 2.08 -4.16 -20.36
N VAL A 104 2.55 -3.55 -21.45
CA VAL A 104 1.92 -2.39 -22.08
C VAL A 104 1.15 -2.83 -23.32
N ARG A 105 -0.06 -2.30 -23.50
CA ARG A 105 -0.79 -2.47 -24.76
C ARG A 105 -0.05 -1.66 -25.83
N PRO A 106 0.25 -2.23 -27.02
CA PRO A 106 0.79 -1.46 -28.12
C PRO A 106 -0.17 -0.33 -28.50
N SER A 107 0.41 0.83 -28.85
CA SER A 107 -0.32 2.00 -29.35
C SER A 107 -1.00 1.73 -30.68
#